data_AF-F4NX60-F1
#
_entry.id   AF-F4NX60-F1
#
_cell.length_a   1.000
_cell.length_b   1.000
_cell.length_c   1.000
_cell.angle_alpha   90.00
_cell.angle_beta   90.00
_cell.angle_gamma   90.00
#
_symmetry.space_group_name_H-M   'P 1'
#
loop_
_entity.id
_entity.type
_entity.pdbx_description
1 polymer ?
#
loop_
_entity_poly.entity_id
_entity_poly.type
_entity_poly.pdbx_seq_one_letter_code
_entity_poly.pdbx_strand_id
1 'polypeptide(L)'
;MYWKDVYGIDRESPRSQYIGSLELPNGRCVVYPNRYQHKEQSFELADPTQPGHLNPACRIVSTAHVAPQQSQWYNSSLDKAHVPPGLWNDATQYIQGVQSPAKAKHYRDELTSDRTQITAAYNKYRYERAYSDW
;
A
#
# COMPACT_ATOMS: atom_id res chain seq x y z
N MET A 1 -38.81 -11.76 2.58
CA MET A 1 -38.58 -12.94 1.72
C MET A 1 -37.56 -12.63 0.63
N TYR A 2 -37.75 -11.57 -0.17
CA TYR A 2 -36.83 -11.14 -1.26
C TYR A 2 -35.30 -11.23 -1.00
N TRP A 3 -34.81 -10.73 0.15
CA TRP A 3 -33.36 -10.68 0.44
C TRP A 3 -32.70 -12.06 0.54
N LYS A 4 -33.41 -13.04 1.11
CA LYS A 4 -32.91 -14.40 1.27
C LYS A 4 -32.89 -15.13 -0.07
N ASP A 5 -33.90 -14.90 -0.89
CA ASP A 5 -34.06 -15.60 -2.18
C ASP A 5 -33.10 -15.05 -3.25
N VAL A 6 -32.79 -13.74 -3.23
CA VAL A 6 -31.92 -13.10 -4.23
C VAL A 6 -30.45 -13.07 -3.82
N TYR A 7 -30.15 -12.80 -2.54
CA TYR A 7 -28.79 -12.56 -2.07
C TYR A 7 -28.28 -13.61 -1.08
N GLY A 8 -29.15 -14.52 -0.62
CA GLY A 8 -28.78 -15.53 0.38
C GLY A 8 -28.53 -14.97 1.79
N ILE A 9 -29.03 -13.76 2.08
CA ILE A 9 -28.83 -13.08 3.37
C ILE A 9 -30.15 -12.89 4.14
N ASP A 10 -30.06 -12.81 5.46
CA ASP A 10 -31.15 -12.49 6.37
C ASP A 10 -30.78 -11.35 7.33
N ARG A 11 -31.63 -11.09 8.33
CA ARG A 11 -31.43 -9.98 9.27
C ARG A 11 -30.24 -10.18 10.20
N GLU A 12 -29.85 -11.43 10.46
CA GLU A 12 -28.73 -11.79 11.33
C GLU A 12 -27.41 -11.85 10.55
N SER A 13 -27.49 -11.91 9.22
CA SER A 13 -26.32 -11.91 8.34
C SER A 13 -25.48 -10.63 8.51
N PRO A 14 -24.14 -10.74 8.54
CA PRO A 14 -23.25 -9.59 8.54
C PRO A 14 -23.46 -8.70 7.32
N ARG A 15 -23.19 -7.39 7.46
CA ARG A 15 -23.16 -6.44 6.33
C ARG A 15 -21.93 -6.57 5.43
N SER A 16 -21.17 -7.66 5.55
CA SER A 16 -20.05 -8.02 4.70
C SER A 16 -20.39 -9.30 3.92
N GLN A 17 -19.97 -9.37 2.66
CA GLN A 17 -20.17 -10.53 1.80
C GLN A 17 -18.84 -10.98 1.21
N TYR A 18 -18.61 -12.29 1.18
CA TYR A 18 -17.50 -12.88 0.45
C TYR A 18 -17.82 -12.92 -1.04
N ILE A 19 -17.08 -12.14 -1.83
CA ILE A 19 -17.31 -11.99 -3.29
C ILE A 19 -16.58 -13.08 -4.09
N GLY A 20 -15.64 -13.81 -3.48
CA GLY A 20 -14.83 -14.82 -4.18
C GLY A 20 -13.68 -14.21 -4.98
N SER A 21 -13.34 -14.83 -6.10
CA SER A 21 -12.34 -14.35 -7.06
C SER A 21 -13.00 -13.74 -8.29
N LEU A 22 -12.36 -12.72 -8.86
CA LEU A 22 -12.78 -12.09 -10.10
C LEU A 22 -11.59 -12.10 -11.08
N GLU A 23 -11.81 -12.63 -12.28
CA GLU A 23 -10.82 -12.52 -13.35
C GLU A 23 -10.76 -11.09 -13.87
N LEU A 24 -9.54 -10.54 -14.00
CA LEU A 24 -9.31 -9.21 -14.55
C LEU A 24 -8.77 -9.32 -15.99
N PRO A 25 -9.63 -9.20 -17.01
CA PRO A 25 -9.17 -9.23 -18.39
C PRO A 25 -8.35 -7.98 -18.74
N ASN A 26 -7.49 -8.11 -19.75
CA ASN A 26 -6.69 -7.01 -20.28
C ASN A 26 -7.57 -5.79 -20.63
N GLY A 27 -7.08 -4.59 -20.31
CA GLY A 27 -7.79 -3.33 -20.55
C GLY A 27 -8.78 -2.93 -19.46
N ARG A 28 -8.90 -3.68 -18.37
CA ARG A 28 -9.65 -3.28 -17.16
C ARG A 28 -8.71 -2.95 -16.01
N CYS A 29 -9.19 -2.11 -15.09
CA CYS A 29 -8.45 -1.67 -13.90
C CYS A 29 -9.22 -2.06 -12.64
N VAL A 30 -8.52 -2.60 -11.63
CA VAL A 30 -9.05 -2.76 -10.28
C VAL A 30 -8.59 -1.57 -9.46
N VAL A 31 -9.53 -0.92 -8.80
CA VAL A 31 -9.27 0.18 -7.88
C VAL A 31 -9.79 -0.24 -6.52
N TYR A 32 -9.01 0.02 -5.47
CA TYR A 32 -9.42 -0.18 -4.07
C TYR A 32 -9.67 1.20 -3.45
N PRO A 33 -10.91 1.72 -3.47
CA PRO A 33 -11.21 2.96 -2.79
C PRO A 33 -10.99 2.76 -1.30
N ASN A 34 -10.23 3.64 -0.65
CA ASN A 34 -9.90 3.55 0.78
C ASN A 34 -11.12 3.68 1.73
N ARG A 35 -12.34 3.76 1.17
CA ARG A 35 -13.62 3.84 1.89
C ARG A 35 -14.25 2.47 2.15
N TYR A 36 -13.92 1.45 1.36
CA TYR A 36 -14.52 0.11 1.48
C TYR A 36 -13.53 -0.89 2.08
N GLN A 37 -14.05 -2.00 2.64
CA GLN A 37 -13.19 -3.14 2.98
C GLN A 37 -12.45 -3.59 1.73
N HIS A 38 -11.14 -3.68 1.83
CA HIS A 38 -10.28 -4.27 0.82
C HIS A 38 -9.32 -5.22 1.52
N LYS A 39 -8.91 -6.25 0.78
CA LYS A 39 -7.85 -7.14 1.19
C LYS A 39 -6.60 -6.74 0.43
N GLU A 40 -5.54 -6.41 1.15
CA GLU A 40 -4.22 -6.36 0.54
C GLU A 40 -3.75 -7.80 0.33
N GLN A 41 -3.65 -8.19 -0.93
CA GLN A 41 -3.09 -9.47 -1.33
C GLN A 41 -1.98 -9.20 -2.33
N SER A 42 -0.88 -9.94 -2.23
CA SER A 42 0.14 -9.96 -3.27
C SER A 42 -0.50 -10.36 -4.59
N PHE A 43 -0.15 -9.65 -5.65
CA PHE A 43 -0.55 -9.99 -7.01
C PHE A 43 0.69 -10.13 -7.86
N GLU A 44 0.62 -11.05 -8.81
CA GLU A 44 1.68 -11.31 -9.78
C GLU A 44 1.03 -11.38 -11.16
N LEU A 45 1.83 -11.17 -12.21
CA LEU A 45 1.35 -11.41 -13.56
C LEU A 45 1.08 -12.91 -13.72
N ALA A 46 -0.01 -13.25 -14.42
CA ALA A 46 -0.28 -14.64 -14.78
C ALA A 46 0.87 -15.25 -15.60
N ASP A 47 1.55 -14.42 -16.39
CA ASP A 47 2.82 -14.74 -17.06
C ASP A 47 3.91 -13.75 -16.60
N PRO A 48 4.86 -14.18 -15.74
CA PRO A 48 5.94 -13.33 -15.25
C PRO A 48 6.91 -12.82 -16.33
N THR A 49 6.89 -13.39 -17.54
CA THR A 49 7.77 -12.96 -18.64
C THR A 49 7.25 -11.73 -19.38
N GLN A 50 5.98 -11.37 -19.17
CA GLN A 50 5.37 -10.20 -19.79
C GLN A 50 5.69 -8.92 -19.01
N PRO A 51 5.80 -7.76 -19.69
CA PRO A 51 6.00 -6.49 -19.01
C PRO A 51 4.71 -6.06 -18.28
N GLY A 52 4.81 -5.85 -16.97
CA GLY A 52 3.75 -5.21 -16.20
C GLY A 52 3.62 -3.73 -16.58
N HIS A 53 2.39 -3.25 -16.80
CA HIS A 53 2.12 -1.85 -17.16
C HIS A 53 1.40 -1.14 -16.02
N LEU A 54 2.02 -0.10 -15.46
CA LEU A 54 1.39 0.80 -14.49
C LEU A 54 1.05 2.11 -15.20
N ASN A 55 -0.24 2.41 -15.36
CA ASN A 55 -0.70 3.68 -15.93
C ASN A 55 -1.24 4.59 -14.81
N PRO A 56 -0.41 5.46 -14.23
CA PRO A 56 -0.88 6.39 -13.22
C PRO A 56 -1.70 7.50 -13.89
N ALA A 57 -2.86 7.82 -13.32
CA ALA A 57 -3.68 8.95 -13.78
C ALA A 57 -2.94 10.31 -13.69
N CYS A 58 -1.85 10.38 -12.92
CA CYS A 58 -1.03 11.55 -12.70
C CYS A 58 0.43 11.24 -13.06
N ARG A 59 1.18 12.24 -13.54
CA ARG A 59 2.63 12.07 -13.76
C ARG A 59 3.33 11.78 -12.43
N ILE A 60 3.96 10.62 -12.32
CA ILE A 60 4.80 10.28 -11.16
C ILE A 60 6.12 11.04 -11.29
N VAL A 61 6.55 11.71 -10.21
CA VAL A 61 7.87 12.32 -10.15
C VAL A 61 8.90 11.20 -10.24
N SER A 62 9.76 11.24 -11.27
CA SER A 62 10.84 10.28 -11.41
C SER A 62 11.71 10.31 -10.15
N THR A 63 12.13 9.14 -9.68
CA THR A 63 13.10 9.01 -8.58
C THR A 63 14.41 9.73 -8.88
N ALA A 64 14.70 10.04 -10.14
CA ALA A 64 15.81 10.91 -10.53
C ALA A 64 15.74 12.35 -9.96
N HIS A 65 14.55 12.82 -9.57
CA HIS A 65 14.34 14.17 -9.01
C HIS A 65 14.05 14.15 -7.51
N VAL A 66 14.03 12.98 -6.88
CA VAL A 66 13.79 12.84 -5.44
C VAL A 66 15.13 12.57 -4.76
N ALA A 67 15.44 13.34 -3.72
CA ALA A 67 16.65 13.14 -2.93
C ALA A 67 16.69 11.70 -2.36
N PRO A 68 17.89 11.12 -2.21
CA PRO A 68 18.03 9.76 -1.68
C PRO A 68 17.44 9.66 -0.27
N GLN A 69 16.50 8.74 -0.07
CA GLN A 69 15.83 8.53 1.21
C GLN A 69 16.59 7.58 2.14
N GLN A 70 17.49 6.76 1.59
CA GLN A 70 18.31 5.79 2.34
C GLN A 70 19.78 6.17 2.27
N SER A 71 20.49 6.03 3.40
CA SER A 71 21.90 6.41 3.49
C SER A 71 22.82 5.66 2.54
N GLN A 72 22.51 4.39 2.29
CA GLN A 72 23.28 3.54 1.39
C GLN A 72 23.27 4.03 -0.07
N TRP A 73 22.25 4.78 -0.49
CA TRP A 73 22.11 5.21 -1.89
C TRP A 73 23.04 6.36 -2.26
N TYR A 74 23.29 7.30 -1.34
CA TYR A 74 24.25 8.36 -1.61
C TYR A 74 25.70 7.92 -1.33
N ASN A 75 25.94 6.98 -0.40
CA ASN A 75 27.29 6.47 -0.14
C ASN A 75 27.93 5.91 -1.42
N SER A 76 27.19 5.15 -2.23
CA SER A 76 27.67 4.62 -3.50
C SER A 76 27.82 5.67 -4.62
N SER A 77 27.28 6.87 -4.41
CA SER A 77 27.33 8.00 -5.33
C SER A 77 28.45 8.99 -4.99
N LEU A 78 28.85 9.08 -3.71
CA LEU A 78 29.94 9.96 -3.25
C LEU A 78 31.28 9.63 -3.89
N ASP A 79 31.56 8.33 -4.11
CA ASP A 79 32.75 7.86 -4.82
C ASP A 79 32.86 8.41 -6.26
N LYS A 80 31.71 8.78 -6.85
CA LYS A 80 31.62 9.32 -8.23
C LYS A 80 31.43 10.83 -8.26
N ALA A 81 31.27 11.45 -7.09
CA ALA A 81 31.04 12.89 -6.98
C ALA A 81 32.37 13.65 -7.01
N HIS A 82 32.37 14.86 -7.55
CA HIS A 82 33.52 15.77 -7.51
C HIS A 82 33.69 16.43 -6.12
N VAL A 83 33.34 15.72 -5.05
CA VAL A 83 33.43 16.20 -3.67
C VAL A 83 34.62 15.50 -3.00
N PRO A 84 35.60 16.25 -2.46
CA PRO A 84 36.72 15.67 -1.74
C PRO A 84 36.27 14.78 -0.57
N PRO A 85 36.92 13.62 -0.32
CA PRO A 85 36.54 12.70 0.77
C PRO A 85 36.44 13.35 2.15
N GLY A 86 37.29 14.34 2.44
CA GLY A 86 37.26 15.10 3.69
C GLY A 86 35.96 15.89 3.94
N LEU A 87 35.17 16.15 2.90
CA LEU A 87 33.92 16.92 2.97
C LEU A 87 32.65 16.06 2.91
N TRP A 88 32.77 14.73 2.79
CA TRP A 88 31.61 13.85 2.63
C TRP A 88 30.67 13.87 3.84
N ASN A 89 31.22 13.86 5.05
CA ASN A 89 30.43 13.93 6.28
C ASN A 89 29.66 15.26 6.37
N ASP A 90 30.30 16.37 6.03
CA ASP A 90 29.65 17.69 6.04
C ASP A 90 28.56 17.77 4.98
N ALA A 91 28.83 17.31 3.75
CA ALA A 91 27.87 17.32 2.66
C ALA A 91 26.62 16.48 2.96
N THR A 92 26.81 15.30 3.57
CA THR A 92 25.70 14.38 3.86
C THR A 92 24.77 14.88 4.96
N GLN A 93 25.24 15.72 5.88
CA GLN A 93 24.40 16.35 6.91
C GLN A 93 23.32 17.28 6.32
N TYR A 94 23.53 17.81 5.11
CA TYR A 94 22.56 18.67 4.43
C TYR A 94 21.53 17.89 3.60
N ILE A 95 21.66 16.57 3.46
CA ILE A 95 20.68 15.75 2.73
C ILE A 95 19.43 15.58 3.60
N GLN A 96 18.37 16.31 3.26
CA GLN A 96 17.11 16.26 3.99
C GLN A 96 16.34 14.97 3.68
N GLY A 97 15.63 14.45 4.69
CA GLY A 97 14.69 13.33 4.51
C GLY A 97 15.34 11.93 4.51
N VAL A 98 16.65 11.83 4.74
CA VAL A 98 17.32 10.53 4.90
C VAL A 98 16.83 9.85 6.18
N GLN A 99 16.40 8.60 6.06
CA GLN A 99 16.08 7.75 7.20
C GLN A 99 16.99 6.53 7.26
N SER A 100 17.36 6.13 8.48
CA SER A 100 18.03 4.86 8.68
C SER A 100 17.08 3.71 8.38
N PRO A 101 17.56 2.56 7.86
CA PRO A 101 16.74 1.38 7.64
C PRO A 101 15.99 0.93 8.90
N ALA A 102 16.61 1.05 10.07
CA ALA A 102 15.99 0.73 11.36
C ALA A 102 14.81 1.66 11.69
N LYS A 103 14.96 2.97 11.48
CA LYS A 103 13.89 3.95 11.72
C LYS A 103 12.74 3.78 10.73
N ALA A 104 13.05 3.56 9.45
CA ALA A 104 12.04 3.26 8.43
C ALA A 104 11.27 1.96 8.72
N LYS A 105 11.98 0.92 9.21
CA LYS A 105 11.36 -0.33 9.66
C LYS A 105 10.44 -0.09 10.86
N HIS A 106 10.90 0.63 11.87
CA HIS A 106 10.08 0.96 13.04
C HIS A 106 8.76 1.63 12.64
N TYR A 107 8.80 2.66 11.79
CA TYR A 107 7.57 3.32 11.32
C TYR A 107 6.66 2.39 10.51
N ARG A 108 7.24 1.48 9.71
CA ARG A 108 6.46 0.47 8.98
C ARG A 108 5.75 -0.48 9.94
N ASP A 109 6.44 -0.92 10.98
CA ASP A 109 5.89 -1.83 11.98
C ASP A 109 4.77 -1.15 12.78
N GLU A 110 4.98 0.11 13.19
CA GLU A 110 3.98 0.96 13.85
C GLU A 110 2.73 1.15 12.96
N LEU A 111 2.92 1.56 11.70
CA LEU A 111 1.82 1.75 10.75
C LEU A 111 1.06 0.44 10.47
N THR A 112 1.75 -0.69 10.44
CA THR A 112 1.12 -2.01 10.27
C THR A 112 0.28 -2.39 11.50
N SER A 113 0.79 -2.11 12.70
CA SER A 113 0.06 -2.30 13.95
C SER A 113 -1.21 -1.45 13.99
N ASP A 114 -1.08 -0.14 13.74
CA ASP A 114 -2.20 0.80 13.74
C ASP A 114 -3.26 0.39 12.71
N ARG A 115 -2.83 0.05 11.49
CA ARG A 115 -3.74 -0.40 10.44
C ARG A 115 -4.49 -1.67 10.83
N THR A 116 -3.83 -2.59 11.51
CA THR A 116 -4.45 -3.83 12.00
C THR A 116 -5.55 -3.51 13.02
N GLN A 117 -5.26 -2.63 13.98
CA GLN A 117 -6.24 -2.20 14.99
C GLN A 117 -7.42 -1.45 14.38
N ILE A 118 -7.16 -0.51 13.46
CA ILE A 118 -8.21 0.24 12.75
C ILE A 118 -9.09 -0.71 11.94
N THR A 119 -8.48 -1.64 11.20
CA THR A 119 -9.23 -2.62 10.38
C THR A 119 -10.11 -3.49 11.27
N ALA A 120 -9.59 -3.99 12.38
CA ALA A 120 -10.35 -4.79 13.35
C ALA A 120 -11.55 -4.01 13.92
N ALA A 121 -11.34 -2.75 14.31
CA ALA A 121 -12.42 -1.89 14.80
C ALA A 121 -13.49 -1.62 13.73
N TYR A 122 -13.08 -1.31 12.51
CA TYR A 122 -14.01 -1.08 11.40
C TYR A 122 -14.79 -2.33 11.03
N ASN A 123 -14.14 -3.50 11.02
CA ASN A 123 -14.82 -4.77 10.79
C ASN A 123 -15.92 -4.97 11.83
N LYS A 124 -15.58 -4.90 13.12
CA LYS A 124 -16.54 -5.09 14.21
C LYS A 124 -17.70 -4.09 14.19
N TYR A 125 -17.42 -2.79 14.08
CA TYR A 125 -18.43 -1.75 14.31
C TYR A 125 -19.13 -1.26 13.04
N ARG A 126 -18.54 -1.50 11.86
CA ARG A 126 -19.08 -1.02 10.59
C ARG A 126 -19.49 -2.17 9.68
N TYR A 127 -18.58 -3.08 9.36
CA TYR A 127 -18.81 -4.02 8.26
C TYR A 127 -19.49 -5.33 8.67
N GLU A 128 -19.20 -5.86 9.85
CA GLU A 128 -19.68 -7.17 10.30
C GLU A 128 -20.94 -7.09 11.19
N ARG A 129 -21.47 -5.89 11.43
CA ARG A 129 -22.76 -5.75 12.13
C ARG A 129 -23.88 -6.43 11.35
N ALA A 130 -24.84 -6.99 12.07
CA ALA A 130 -26.02 -7.56 11.46
C ALA A 130 -26.93 -6.47 10.90
N TYR A 131 -27.73 -6.81 9.89
CA TYR A 131 -28.77 -5.91 9.37
C TYR A 131 -29.86 -5.60 10.40
N SER A 132 -29.99 -6.41 11.46
CA SER A 132 -30.93 -6.22 12.56
C SER A 132 -30.54 -5.14 13.56
N ASP A 133 -29.28 -4.69 13.60
CA ASP A 133 -28.77 -3.82 14.68
C ASP A 133 -29.17 -2.32 14.55
N TRP A 134 -30.31 -2.03 13.93
CA TRP A 134 -30.84 -0.67 13.73
C TRP A 134 -32.08 -0.41 14.57
#